data_AF-A0A847BJI1-F1
#
_entry.id   AF-A0A847BJI1-F1
#
_cell.length_a   1.000
_cell.length_b   1.000
_cell.length_c   1.000
_cell.angle_alpha   90.00
_cell.angle_beta   90.00
_cell.angle_gamma   90.00
#
_symmetry.space_group_name_H-M   'P 1'
#
loop_
_entity.id
_entity.type
_entity.pdbx_description
1 polymer ?
#
loop_
_entity_poly.entity_id
_entity_poly.type
_entity_poly.pdbx_seq_one_letter_code
_entity_poly.pdbx_strand_id
1 'polypeptide(L)'
;KALIHDKEGYILKVNNSTWEIEPQVLLDETEGIAVACKPDFIIRPVGSSRRLPVAVFTDGFLYHKDKVADDTLKREAIRRSQKYRVYSLSWRDVQSVFQAQGDYATPTLSPELMPSGERMYKPTINAAQADIVKPDKMSTFELLMRYLDLENAEEIFAAQARAYSLSLLDPRKTGDTLAFLEWNTTMTKVVEAMNFTEDDYVQPGTFFGKYTPRSSNAHLSIYSGVLMSDMETNASAPVSVCAVLNDQRDFRTDKYEEEWNGFWHFFNLMQFAERFVAVCSTGLEQMAYLALPVGHRLSAFTNIEPAETHDMWDNIRELLFDDEAIYMATKLHDLGVTAPDEVGYELTDTSGEVIATIELAWTKQKIGFITEEQSENNEKLDAFGWKIFTVSDEIDITVFGGKY
;
A
#
# COMPACT_ATOMS: atom_id res chain seq x y z
N LYS A 1 -24.47 -7.54 0.02
CA LYS A 1 -24.07 -8.64 -0.88
C LYS A 1 -24.18 -8.13 -2.30
N ALA A 2 -23.16 -8.35 -3.11
CA ALA A 2 -23.06 -7.95 -4.51
C ALA A 2 -22.38 -9.06 -5.30
N LEU A 3 -22.54 -9.07 -6.63
CA LEU A 3 -21.77 -9.95 -7.51
C LEU A 3 -20.46 -9.25 -7.85
N ILE A 4 -19.32 -9.83 -7.45
CA ILE A 4 -17.97 -9.28 -7.66
C ILE A 4 -17.13 -10.39 -8.28
N HIS A 5 -16.58 -10.18 -9.48
CA HIS A 5 -15.83 -11.18 -10.25
C HIS A 5 -16.50 -12.57 -10.25
N ASP A 6 -17.77 -12.62 -10.67
CA ASP A 6 -18.58 -13.84 -10.79
C ASP A 6 -18.81 -14.65 -9.50
N LYS A 7 -18.59 -14.04 -8.33
CA LYS A 7 -18.94 -14.64 -7.03
C LYS A 7 -19.58 -13.66 -6.06
N GLU A 8 -20.14 -14.21 -4.99
CA GLU A 8 -20.76 -13.42 -3.93
C GLU A 8 -19.68 -12.63 -3.16
N GLY A 9 -19.79 -11.30 -3.20
CA GLY A 9 -18.96 -10.35 -2.48
C GLY A 9 -19.77 -9.31 -1.72
N TYR A 10 -19.09 -8.25 -1.26
CA TYR A 10 -19.69 -7.17 -0.50
C TYR A 10 -19.25 -5.81 -1.02
N ILE A 11 -20.11 -4.81 -0.88
CA ILE A 11 -19.72 -3.40 -1.04
C ILE A 11 -19.58 -2.82 0.35
N LEU A 12 -18.44 -2.19 0.61
CA LEU A 12 -18.13 -1.48 1.84
C LEU A 12 -18.04 0.01 1.53
N LYS A 13 -18.82 0.82 2.25
CA LYS A 13 -18.69 2.27 2.22
C LYS A 13 -17.96 2.73 3.48
N VAL A 14 -16.85 3.42 3.29
CA VAL A 14 -16.06 4.05 4.36
C VAL A 14 -16.04 5.54 4.07
N ASN A 15 -16.90 6.28 4.76
CA ASN A 15 -17.14 7.71 4.51
C ASN A 15 -17.35 7.98 3.01
N ASN A 16 -16.44 8.72 2.36
CA ASN A 16 -16.53 9.10 0.95
C ASN A 16 -15.95 8.04 -0.01
N SER A 17 -15.38 6.95 0.51
CA SER A 17 -14.76 5.90 -0.28
C SER A 17 -15.68 4.68 -0.39
N THR A 18 -15.80 4.13 -1.59
CA THR A 18 -16.49 2.86 -1.84
C THR A 18 -15.47 1.79 -2.18
N TRP A 19 -15.63 0.60 -1.59
CA TRP A 19 -14.74 -0.54 -1.77
C TRP A 19 -15.55 -1.79 -2.07
N GLU A 20 -14.98 -2.68 -2.89
CA GLU A 20 -15.49 -4.03 -3.12
C GLU A 20 -14.69 -5.01 -2.28
N ILE A 21 -15.38 -5.92 -1.60
CA ILE A 21 -14.78 -7.01 -0.84
C ILE A 21 -15.06 -8.30 -1.57
N GLU A 22 -13.99 -8.91 -2.04
CA GLU A 22 -14.00 -10.19 -2.73
C GLU A 22 -13.42 -11.28 -1.81
N PRO A 23 -14.20 -12.30 -1.43
CA PRO A 23 -13.69 -13.36 -0.55
C PRO A 23 -12.85 -14.40 -1.29
N GLN A 24 -11.87 -14.99 -0.62
CA GLN A 24 -11.17 -16.22 -1.03
C GLN A 24 -10.54 -16.14 -2.43
N VAL A 25 -9.81 -15.05 -2.71
CA VAL A 25 -9.18 -14.79 -4.02
C VAL A 25 -7.88 -15.58 -4.14
N LEU A 26 -7.69 -16.33 -5.21
CA LEU A 26 -6.40 -16.94 -5.52
C LEU A 26 -5.48 -15.87 -6.11
N LEU A 27 -4.34 -15.66 -5.48
CA LEU A 27 -3.25 -14.84 -6.03
C LEU A 27 -2.09 -15.76 -6.37
N ASP A 28 -1.65 -15.73 -7.62
CA ASP A 28 -0.53 -16.54 -8.13
C ASP A 28 0.28 -15.77 -9.19
N GLU A 29 1.09 -16.47 -9.97
CA GLU A 29 1.95 -15.86 -10.99
C GLU A 29 1.16 -15.06 -12.03
N THR A 30 -0.10 -15.44 -12.32
CA THR A 30 -0.97 -14.70 -13.26
C THR A 30 -1.32 -13.30 -12.74
N GLU A 31 -1.37 -13.15 -11.42
CA GLU A 31 -1.53 -11.87 -10.72
C GLU A 31 -0.20 -11.16 -10.45
N GLY A 32 0.93 -11.74 -10.88
CA GLY A 32 2.28 -11.24 -10.60
C GLY A 32 2.79 -11.57 -9.19
N ILE A 33 2.21 -12.59 -8.53
CA ILE A 33 2.61 -13.02 -7.19
C ILE A 33 3.45 -14.31 -7.29
N ALA A 34 4.72 -14.24 -6.89
CA ALA A 34 5.66 -15.36 -7.02
C ALA A 34 5.34 -16.57 -6.14
N VAL A 35 4.51 -16.41 -5.11
CA VAL A 35 4.12 -17.49 -4.20
C VAL A 35 2.61 -17.54 -4.12
N ALA A 36 2.04 -18.59 -4.71
CA ALA A 36 0.60 -18.77 -4.76
C ALA A 36 -0.01 -18.81 -3.34
N CYS A 37 -1.04 -17.99 -3.13
CA CYS A 37 -1.72 -17.90 -1.85
C CYS A 37 -3.18 -17.46 -2.03
N LYS A 38 -3.94 -17.56 -0.95
CA LYS A 38 -5.35 -17.21 -0.92
C LYS A 38 -5.63 -16.35 0.31
N PRO A 39 -5.54 -15.02 0.22
CA PRO A 39 -6.08 -14.14 1.26
C PRO A 39 -7.57 -14.40 1.45
N ASP A 40 -8.05 -14.17 2.67
CA ASP A 40 -9.45 -14.37 3.02
C ASP A 40 -10.34 -13.36 2.29
N PHE A 41 -9.84 -12.14 2.11
CA PHE A 41 -10.50 -11.08 1.37
C PHE A 41 -9.48 -10.26 0.55
N ILE A 42 -9.91 -9.80 -0.62
CA ILE A 42 -9.32 -8.63 -1.28
C ILE A 42 -10.31 -7.49 -1.17
N ILE A 43 -9.86 -6.34 -0.66
CA ILE A 43 -10.65 -5.11 -0.59
C ILE A 43 -10.13 -4.16 -1.69
N ARG A 44 -10.91 -3.91 -2.75
CA ARG A 44 -10.53 -3.06 -3.89
C ARG A 44 -11.25 -1.72 -3.86
N PRO A 45 -10.57 -0.60 -4.13
CA PRO A 45 -11.26 0.68 -4.26
C PRO A 45 -12.14 0.65 -5.52
N VAL A 46 -13.32 1.25 -5.44
CA VAL A 46 -14.17 1.48 -6.61
C VAL A 46 -13.79 2.81 -7.25
N GLY A 47 -13.57 2.82 -8.56
CA GLY A 47 -13.17 3.99 -9.33
C GLY A 47 -11.68 4.32 -9.21
N SER A 48 -11.29 5.51 -9.69
CA SER A 48 -9.89 5.96 -9.66
C SER A 48 -9.42 6.19 -8.22
N SER A 49 -8.32 5.53 -7.84
CA SER A 49 -7.75 5.62 -6.50
C SER A 49 -6.24 5.42 -6.55
N ARG A 50 -5.51 6.21 -5.75
CA ARG A 50 -4.07 6.01 -5.50
C ARG A 50 -3.78 4.94 -4.45
N ARG A 51 -4.80 4.55 -3.68
CA ARG A 51 -4.70 3.48 -2.68
C ARG A 51 -4.73 2.14 -3.37
N LEU A 52 -3.81 1.27 -3.00
CA LEU A 52 -3.76 -0.09 -3.52
C LEU A 52 -4.88 -0.96 -2.92
N PRO A 53 -5.35 -1.98 -3.65
CA PRO A 53 -6.11 -3.08 -3.09
C PRO A 53 -5.45 -3.68 -1.84
N VAL A 54 -6.28 -4.12 -0.88
CA VAL A 54 -5.80 -4.71 0.38
C VAL A 54 -6.08 -6.21 0.40
N ALA A 55 -5.03 -7.02 0.44
CA ALA A 55 -5.09 -8.44 0.70
C ALA A 55 -5.13 -8.70 2.21
N VAL A 56 -6.27 -9.20 2.70
CA VAL A 56 -6.54 -9.40 4.12
C VAL A 56 -6.45 -10.89 4.46
N PHE A 57 -5.70 -11.19 5.52
CA PHE A 57 -5.60 -12.51 6.13
C PHE A 57 -6.18 -12.48 7.54
N THR A 58 -6.99 -13.48 7.89
CA THR A 58 -7.68 -13.61 9.18
C THR A 58 -7.21 -14.87 9.92
N ASP A 59 -6.07 -14.75 10.58
CA ASP A 59 -5.32 -15.89 11.07
C ASP A 59 -5.69 -16.27 12.51
N GLY A 60 -5.94 -17.56 12.74
CA GLY A 60 -6.05 -18.12 14.08
C GLY A 60 -4.70 -18.64 14.59
N PHE A 61 -4.24 -18.16 15.76
CA PHE A 61 -2.96 -18.58 16.35
C PHE A 61 -2.78 -20.11 16.42
N LEU A 62 -3.83 -20.85 16.78
CA LEU A 62 -3.81 -22.32 16.85
C LEU A 62 -3.35 -22.99 15.54
N TYR A 63 -3.71 -22.40 14.40
CA TYR A 63 -3.45 -22.97 13.07
C TYR A 63 -2.19 -22.41 12.40
N HIS A 64 -1.80 -21.18 12.75
CA HIS A 64 -0.72 -20.44 12.09
C HIS A 64 0.61 -20.43 12.86
N LYS A 65 0.59 -20.68 14.18
CA LYS A 65 1.82 -20.65 15.01
C LYS A 65 2.93 -21.57 14.48
N ASP A 66 2.61 -22.66 13.78
CA ASP A 66 3.56 -23.65 13.26
C ASP A 66 3.86 -23.47 11.76
N LYS A 67 3.38 -22.39 11.13
CA LYS A 67 3.53 -22.10 9.69
C LYS A 67 4.02 -20.68 9.40
N VAL A 68 4.63 -20.02 10.38
CA VAL A 68 5.07 -18.61 10.26
C VAL A 68 6.01 -18.39 9.07
N ALA A 69 6.86 -19.36 8.73
CA ALA A 69 7.72 -19.31 7.54
C ALA A 69 6.90 -19.17 6.24
N ASP A 70 5.86 -19.99 6.07
CA ASP A 70 4.95 -19.94 4.93
C ASP A 70 4.12 -18.66 4.93
N ASP A 71 3.65 -18.23 6.11
CA ASP A 71 2.86 -17.01 6.27
C ASP A 71 3.64 -15.74 5.90
N THR A 72 4.88 -15.62 6.38
CA THR A 72 5.77 -14.49 6.06
C THR A 72 6.18 -14.50 4.60
N LEU A 73 6.49 -15.68 4.04
CA LEU A 73 6.84 -15.84 2.62
C LEU A 73 5.73 -15.34 1.70
N LYS A 74 4.48 -15.80 1.91
CA LYS A 74 3.33 -15.42 1.07
C LYS A 74 3.02 -13.93 1.12
N ARG A 75 3.05 -13.36 2.33
CA ARG A 75 2.76 -11.93 2.54
C ARG A 75 3.85 -11.04 1.95
N GLU A 76 5.10 -11.45 2.04
CA GLU A 76 6.19 -10.76 1.38
C GLU A 76 6.10 -10.86 -0.15
N ALA A 77 5.70 -12.02 -0.69
CA ALA A 77 5.48 -12.19 -2.13
C ALA A 77 4.39 -11.22 -2.65
N ILE A 78 3.30 -11.07 -1.91
CA ILE A 78 2.27 -10.07 -2.21
C ILE A 78 2.84 -8.65 -2.13
N ARG A 79 3.54 -8.31 -1.05
CA ARG A 79 4.11 -6.96 -0.86
C ARG A 79 5.09 -6.58 -1.99
N ARG A 80 5.94 -7.51 -2.44
CA ARG A 80 6.90 -7.30 -3.53
C ARG A 80 6.27 -7.06 -4.89
N SER A 81 5.03 -7.50 -5.09
CA SER A 81 4.30 -7.21 -6.33
C SER A 81 3.99 -5.72 -6.50
N GLN A 82 3.97 -4.95 -5.40
CA GLN A 82 3.54 -3.55 -5.36
C GLN A 82 2.10 -3.29 -5.84
N LYS A 83 1.33 -4.35 -6.11
CA LYS A 83 -0.08 -4.27 -6.53
C LYS A 83 -1.05 -4.24 -5.36
N TYR A 84 -0.60 -4.67 -4.18
CA TYR A 84 -1.43 -4.87 -3.01
C TYR A 84 -0.75 -4.36 -1.74
N ARG A 85 -1.54 -3.84 -0.79
CA ARG A 85 -1.18 -3.81 0.63
C ARG A 85 -1.63 -5.11 1.29
N VAL A 86 -0.92 -5.54 2.32
CA VAL A 86 -1.20 -6.79 3.05
C VAL A 86 -1.62 -6.44 4.47
N TYR A 87 -2.79 -6.90 4.89
CA TYR A 87 -3.28 -6.70 6.26
C TYR A 87 -3.51 -8.03 6.95
N SER A 88 -2.76 -8.28 8.02
CA SER A 88 -2.90 -9.49 8.83
C SER A 88 -3.68 -9.17 10.09
N LEU A 89 -4.83 -9.82 10.24
CA LEU A 89 -5.69 -9.72 11.41
C LEU A 89 -5.69 -11.07 12.11
N SER A 90 -5.30 -11.11 13.37
CA SER A 90 -5.49 -12.31 14.19
C SER A 90 -6.97 -12.48 14.57
N TRP A 91 -7.35 -13.69 14.99
CA TRP A 91 -8.65 -13.91 15.63
C TRP A 91 -8.88 -12.96 16.83
N ARG A 92 -7.82 -12.65 17.60
CA ARG A 92 -7.88 -11.73 18.75
C ARG A 92 -8.19 -10.31 18.31
N ASP A 93 -7.61 -9.86 17.20
CA ASP A 93 -7.87 -8.54 16.62
C ASP A 93 -9.35 -8.38 16.27
N VAL A 94 -9.90 -9.34 15.55
CA VAL A 94 -11.32 -9.34 15.16
C VAL A 94 -12.23 -9.39 16.38
N GLN A 95 -11.93 -10.25 17.35
CA GLN A 95 -12.72 -10.36 18.56
C GLN A 95 -12.65 -9.11 19.45
N SER A 96 -11.53 -8.39 19.43
CA SER A 96 -11.34 -7.18 20.23
C SER A 96 -12.33 -6.07 19.86
N VAL A 97 -12.85 -6.09 18.62
CA VAL A 97 -13.91 -5.17 18.14
C VAL A 97 -15.25 -5.44 18.83
N PHE A 98 -15.53 -6.70 19.18
CA PHE A 98 -16.81 -7.09 19.78
C PHE A 98 -16.77 -7.13 21.30
N GLN A 99 -15.61 -7.45 21.88
CA GLN A 99 -15.43 -7.57 23.33
C GLN A 99 -13.99 -7.23 23.73
N ALA A 100 -13.84 -6.56 24.87
CA ALA A 100 -12.51 -6.28 25.42
C ALA A 100 -11.77 -7.59 25.77
N GLN A 101 -10.57 -7.75 25.24
CA GLN A 101 -9.76 -8.99 25.36
C GLN A 101 -8.62 -8.88 26.39
N GLY A 102 -8.42 -7.71 27.01
CA GLY A 102 -7.20 -7.41 27.76
C GLY A 102 -5.97 -7.33 26.86
N ASP A 103 -4.79 -7.48 27.43
CA ASP A 103 -3.53 -7.49 26.67
C ASP A 103 -3.38 -8.83 25.93
N TYR A 104 -3.54 -8.81 24.61
CA TYR A 104 -3.39 -10.00 23.75
C TYR A 104 -2.25 -9.89 22.74
N ALA A 105 -1.59 -8.72 22.66
CA ALA A 105 -0.49 -8.46 21.76
C ALA A 105 0.61 -7.70 22.48
N THR A 106 1.86 -8.03 22.18
CA THR A 106 3.00 -7.23 22.64
C THR A 106 2.95 -5.85 21.96
N PRO A 107 3.07 -4.74 22.71
CA PRO A 107 3.03 -3.39 22.15
C PRO A 107 4.29 -3.11 21.32
N THR A 108 4.18 -3.29 20.01
CA THR A 108 5.28 -3.07 19.05
C THR A 108 5.26 -1.67 18.42
N LEU A 109 4.11 -0.99 18.50
CA LEU A 109 3.87 0.36 17.97
C LEU A 109 3.87 1.41 19.09
N SER A 110 4.85 1.33 20.00
CA SER A 110 5.04 2.29 21.09
C SER A 110 6.38 3.04 20.90
N PRO A 111 6.39 4.15 20.14
CA PRO A 111 7.62 4.88 19.84
C PRO A 111 8.39 5.31 21.09
N GLU A 112 7.70 5.66 22.18
CA GLU A 112 8.32 6.04 23.46
C GLU A 112 9.20 4.94 24.08
N LEU A 113 9.00 3.68 23.70
CA LEU A 113 9.82 2.56 24.14
C LEU A 113 11.01 2.28 23.20
N MET A 114 11.05 2.92 22.04
CA MET A 114 12.11 2.74 21.04
C MET A 114 13.34 3.60 21.35
N PRO A 115 14.56 3.18 20.95
CA PRO A 115 15.80 3.86 21.35
C PRO A 115 15.88 5.36 21.06
N SER A 116 15.28 5.81 19.95
CA SER A 116 15.24 7.23 19.55
C SER A 116 13.83 7.79 19.42
N GLY A 117 12.79 7.07 19.83
CA GLY A 117 11.41 7.48 19.51
C GLY A 117 10.96 8.78 20.19
N GLU A 118 11.42 9.08 21.41
CA GLU A 118 11.18 10.38 22.06
C GLU A 118 11.66 11.57 21.21
N ARG A 119 12.74 11.38 20.42
CA ARG A 119 13.37 12.43 19.62
C ARG A 119 12.95 12.42 18.16
N MET A 120 12.66 11.25 17.59
CA MET A 120 12.46 11.11 16.13
C MET A 120 11.00 11.05 15.72
N TYR A 121 10.14 10.38 16.49
CA TYR A 121 8.79 10.04 16.05
C TYR A 121 7.93 11.29 15.80
N LYS A 122 7.67 12.08 16.86
CA LYS A 122 6.80 13.27 16.78
C LYS A 122 7.29 14.30 15.75
N PRO A 123 8.59 14.69 15.72
CA PRO A 123 9.06 15.62 14.70
C PRO A 123 8.87 15.11 13.28
N THR A 124 9.07 13.81 13.05
CA THR A 124 8.94 13.22 11.70
C THR A 124 7.48 13.20 11.23
N ILE A 125 6.54 12.74 12.06
CA ILE A 125 5.12 12.73 11.66
C ILE A 125 4.54 14.14 11.53
N ASN A 126 4.97 15.10 12.36
CA ASN A 126 4.50 16.48 12.26
C ASN A 126 5.00 17.16 10.99
N ALA A 127 6.27 16.95 10.63
CA ALA A 127 6.83 17.48 9.40
C ALA A 127 6.12 16.94 8.15
N ALA A 128 5.67 15.69 8.20
CA ALA A 128 4.91 15.04 7.13
C ALA A 128 3.38 15.21 7.24
N GLN A 129 2.87 15.93 8.24
CA GLN A 129 1.43 16.11 8.51
C GLN A 129 0.67 14.77 8.63
N ALA A 130 1.31 13.76 9.24
CA ALA A 130 0.80 12.39 9.34
C ALA A 130 0.17 12.08 10.72
N ASP A 131 0.01 13.06 11.60
CA ASP A 131 -0.47 12.91 12.99
C ASP A 131 -1.97 12.60 13.13
N ILE A 132 -2.69 12.60 12.01
CA ILE A 132 -4.09 12.13 11.91
C ILE A 132 -4.21 10.62 12.16
N VAL A 133 -3.16 9.85 11.88
CA VAL A 133 -3.05 8.42 12.24
C VAL A 133 -2.18 8.30 13.48
N LYS A 134 -2.62 7.51 14.46
CA LYS A 134 -1.93 7.33 15.76
C LYS A 134 -1.79 5.84 16.07
N PRO A 135 -0.81 5.14 15.46
CA PRO A 135 -0.68 3.69 15.60
C PRO A 135 -0.47 3.21 17.04
N ASP A 136 0.04 4.06 17.93
CA ASP A 136 0.21 3.80 19.36
C ASP A 136 -1.10 3.91 20.18
N LYS A 137 -2.19 4.32 19.54
CA LYS A 137 -3.51 4.54 20.14
C LYS A 137 -4.66 3.92 19.34
N MET A 138 -4.36 3.27 18.23
CA MET A 138 -5.33 2.65 17.34
C MET A 138 -5.08 1.14 17.31
N SER A 139 -6.15 0.36 17.36
CA SER A 139 -6.11 -1.06 17.06
C SER A 139 -5.73 -1.31 15.60
N THR A 140 -5.27 -2.52 15.29
CA THR A 140 -4.97 -2.92 13.90
C THR A 140 -6.20 -2.74 12.98
N PHE A 141 -7.41 -3.00 13.49
CA PHE A 141 -8.63 -2.85 12.71
C PHE A 141 -8.95 -1.37 12.44
N GLU A 142 -8.75 -0.48 13.44
CA GLU A 142 -8.90 0.96 13.24
C GLU A 142 -7.86 1.51 12.25
N LEU A 143 -6.62 1.01 12.28
CA LEU A 143 -5.60 1.38 11.29
C LEU A 143 -5.99 0.94 9.88
N LEU A 144 -6.56 -0.25 9.70
CA LEU A 144 -7.12 -0.66 8.40
C LEU A 144 -8.22 0.31 7.97
N MET A 145 -9.15 0.65 8.86
CA MET A 145 -10.23 1.59 8.53
C MET A 145 -9.69 2.98 8.16
N ARG A 146 -8.62 3.45 8.80
CA ARG A 146 -7.95 4.71 8.43
C ARG A 146 -7.36 4.65 7.02
N TYR A 147 -6.74 3.52 6.65
CA TYR A 147 -6.22 3.34 5.31
C TYR A 147 -7.33 3.36 4.25
N LEU A 148 -8.47 2.70 4.53
CA LEU A 148 -9.61 2.65 3.61
C LEU A 148 -10.36 4.00 3.50
N ASP A 149 -10.23 4.86 4.50
CA ASP A 149 -10.88 6.17 4.58
C ASP A 149 -10.08 7.28 3.87
N LEU A 150 -8.81 7.43 4.24
CA LEU A 150 -7.97 8.58 3.85
C LEU A 150 -7.53 8.49 2.39
N GLU A 151 -7.79 9.53 1.58
CA GLU A 151 -7.39 9.54 0.15
C GLU A 151 -5.86 9.46 -0.05
N ASN A 152 -5.10 10.09 0.85
CA ASN A 152 -3.63 10.09 0.88
C ASN A 152 -3.06 9.07 1.90
N ALA A 153 -3.75 7.94 2.09
CA ALA A 153 -3.34 6.92 3.04
C ALA A 153 -1.93 6.37 2.76
N GLU A 154 -1.55 6.21 1.49
CA GLU A 154 -0.22 5.72 1.10
C GLU A 154 0.90 6.61 1.66
N GLU A 155 0.76 7.93 1.49
CA GLU A 155 1.73 8.91 1.96
C GLU A 155 1.75 9.01 3.49
N ILE A 156 0.57 9.00 4.13
CA ILE A 156 0.46 9.09 5.60
C ILE A 156 1.09 7.85 6.25
N PHE A 157 0.78 6.65 5.76
CA PHE A 157 1.31 5.42 6.33
C PHE A 157 2.81 5.26 6.03
N ALA A 158 3.30 5.71 4.86
CA ALA A 158 4.74 5.76 4.59
C ALA A 158 5.48 6.72 5.55
N ALA A 159 4.88 7.89 5.85
CA ALA A 159 5.44 8.82 6.83
C ALA A 159 5.45 8.25 8.25
N GLN A 160 4.39 7.54 8.65
CA GLN A 160 4.34 6.80 9.91
C GLN A 160 5.45 5.74 9.97
N ALA A 161 5.55 4.87 8.95
CA ALA A 161 6.57 3.84 8.88
C ALA A 161 7.99 4.44 8.93
N ARG A 162 8.23 5.56 8.24
CA ARG A 162 9.50 6.30 8.33
C ARG A 162 9.80 6.79 9.75
N ALA A 163 8.82 7.36 10.44
CA ALA A 163 8.97 7.84 11.81
C ALA A 163 9.34 6.69 12.76
N TYR A 164 8.72 5.51 12.58
CA TYR A 164 9.09 4.29 13.29
C TYR A 164 10.51 3.83 12.94
N SER A 165 10.89 3.77 11.66
CA SER A 165 12.24 3.36 11.27
C SER A 165 13.33 4.22 11.90
N LEU A 166 13.15 5.54 11.92
CA LEU A 166 14.10 6.46 12.56
C LEU A 166 14.12 6.30 14.10
N SER A 167 12.98 5.98 14.69
CA SER A 167 12.85 5.76 16.14
C SER A 167 13.58 4.50 16.63
N LEU A 168 13.77 3.51 15.76
CA LEU A 168 14.44 2.24 16.06
C LEU A 168 15.97 2.37 16.15
N LEU A 169 16.57 3.37 15.48
CA LEU A 169 18.02 3.61 15.52
C LEU A 169 18.49 3.96 16.93
N ASP A 170 19.62 3.41 17.37
CA ASP A 170 20.21 3.68 18.68
C ASP A 170 21.57 4.40 18.55
N PRO A 171 21.60 5.74 18.49
CA PRO A 171 22.85 6.48 18.34
C PRO A 171 23.81 6.33 19.53
N ARG A 172 23.35 5.77 20.66
CA ARG A 172 24.22 5.47 21.81
C ARG A 172 25.13 4.27 21.54
N LYS A 173 24.78 3.42 20.56
CA LYS A 173 25.53 2.22 20.16
C LYS A 173 26.44 2.42 18.96
N THR A 174 26.42 3.59 18.33
CA THR A 174 27.19 3.89 17.11
C THR A 174 28.70 3.62 17.22
N GLY A 175 29.29 3.71 18.41
CA GLY A 175 30.71 3.39 18.65
C GLY A 175 30.99 1.98 19.20
N ASP A 176 29.95 1.18 19.45
CA ASP A 176 30.06 -0.12 20.10
C ASP A 176 30.26 -1.25 19.06
N THR A 177 31.52 -1.63 18.87
CA THR A 177 31.90 -2.69 17.91
C THR A 177 31.29 -4.04 18.25
N LEU A 178 31.16 -4.40 19.54
CA LEU A 178 30.60 -5.70 19.91
C LEU A 178 29.09 -5.73 19.60
N ALA A 179 28.36 -4.67 19.97
CA ALA A 179 26.95 -4.55 19.64
C ALA A 179 26.72 -4.52 18.12
N PHE A 180 27.62 -3.89 17.35
CA PHE A 180 27.56 -3.90 15.89
C PHE A 180 27.73 -5.32 15.34
N LEU A 181 28.72 -6.08 15.80
CA LEU A 181 28.94 -7.46 15.32
C LEU A 181 27.75 -8.38 15.60
N GLU A 182 27.15 -8.29 16.79
CA GLU A 182 25.95 -9.05 17.14
C GLU A 182 24.74 -8.67 16.26
N TRP A 183 24.54 -7.37 16.06
CA TRP A 183 23.49 -6.84 15.18
C TRP A 183 23.70 -7.28 13.73
N ASN A 184 24.92 -7.09 13.20
CA ASN A 184 25.26 -7.36 11.81
C ASN A 184 25.16 -8.85 11.48
N THR A 185 25.50 -9.73 12.43
CA THR A 185 25.32 -11.19 12.27
C THR A 185 23.88 -11.56 11.93
N THR A 186 22.89 -10.88 12.54
CA THR A 186 21.48 -11.12 12.21
C THR A 186 21.08 -10.38 10.94
N MET A 187 21.47 -9.11 10.82
CA MET A 187 21.12 -8.27 9.66
C MET A 187 21.62 -8.89 8.36
N THR A 188 22.89 -9.30 8.26
CA THR A 188 23.47 -9.96 7.08
C THR A 188 22.70 -11.21 6.70
N LYS A 189 22.36 -12.09 7.66
CA LYS A 189 21.55 -13.29 7.37
C LYS A 189 20.20 -12.94 6.73
N VAL A 190 19.55 -11.88 7.20
CA VAL A 190 18.27 -11.42 6.64
C VAL A 190 18.48 -10.76 5.28
N VAL A 191 19.53 -9.95 5.10
CA VAL A 191 19.89 -9.32 3.82
C VAL A 191 20.16 -10.39 2.75
N GLU A 192 20.94 -11.42 3.08
CA GLU A 192 21.24 -12.54 2.17
C GLU A 192 19.97 -13.33 1.80
N ALA A 193 19.08 -13.59 2.76
CA ALA A 193 17.86 -14.34 2.52
C ALA A 193 16.80 -13.54 1.73
N MET A 194 16.71 -12.23 1.96
CA MET A 194 15.61 -11.41 1.47
C MET A 194 16.00 -10.48 0.31
N ASN A 195 17.26 -10.07 0.19
CA ASN A 195 17.72 -9.06 -0.77
C ASN A 195 16.90 -7.76 -0.70
N PHE A 196 16.58 -7.30 0.51
CA PHE A 196 15.70 -6.13 0.74
C PHE A 196 16.44 -4.79 0.84
N THR A 197 17.78 -4.85 0.88
CA THR A 197 18.69 -3.70 0.81
C THR A 197 20.00 -4.13 0.16
N GLU A 198 20.72 -3.19 -0.42
CA GLU A 198 22.06 -3.37 -1.00
C GLU A 198 23.16 -2.78 -0.09
N ASP A 199 22.79 -2.29 1.10
CA ASP A 199 23.73 -1.67 2.03
C ASP A 199 24.75 -2.70 2.54
N ASP A 200 26.03 -2.36 2.40
CA ASP A 200 27.13 -3.06 3.07
C ASP A 200 27.46 -2.33 4.37
N TYR A 201 26.84 -2.76 5.47
CA TYR A 201 26.98 -2.10 6.76
C TYR A 201 28.40 -2.22 7.33
N VAL A 202 28.97 -1.09 7.71
CA VAL A 202 30.35 -0.99 8.23
C VAL A 202 30.42 -0.31 9.61
N GLN A 203 31.49 -0.59 10.35
CA GLN A 203 31.77 0.00 11.65
C GLN A 203 33.21 0.54 11.71
N PRO A 204 33.41 1.85 11.98
CA PRO A 204 32.39 2.89 12.08
C PRO A 204 31.75 3.19 10.71
N GLY A 205 30.56 3.79 10.69
CA GLY A 205 29.89 4.23 9.46
C GLY A 205 28.43 3.84 9.33
N THR A 206 27.86 3.15 10.32
CA THR A 206 26.44 2.77 10.35
C THR A 206 25.75 3.32 11.59
N PHE A 207 24.59 3.96 11.41
CA PHE A 207 23.62 4.09 12.50
C PHE A 207 22.79 2.82 12.57
N PHE A 208 22.81 2.12 13.70
CA PHE A 208 22.11 0.85 13.87
C PHE A 208 21.32 0.80 15.19
N GLY A 209 20.39 -0.14 15.26
CA GLY A 209 19.55 -0.37 16.43
C GLY A 209 19.06 -1.81 16.50
N LYS A 210 18.92 -2.31 17.72
CA LYS A 210 18.20 -3.55 18.04
C LYS A 210 17.18 -3.21 19.12
N TYR A 211 15.91 -3.36 18.79
CA TYR A 211 14.79 -3.16 19.70
C TYR A 211 14.11 -4.51 19.98
N THR A 212 13.93 -4.82 21.26
CA THR A 212 13.18 -6.00 21.71
C THR A 212 12.00 -5.47 22.53
N PRO A 213 10.77 -5.45 21.96
CA PRO A 213 9.61 -4.83 22.60
C PRO A 213 9.31 -5.37 24.00
N ARG A 214 9.64 -6.64 24.24
CA ARG A 214 9.52 -7.30 25.53
C ARG A 214 10.87 -7.50 26.19
N SER A 215 10.96 -7.24 27.49
CA SER A 215 12.21 -7.37 28.27
C SER A 215 12.51 -8.79 28.76
N SER A 216 11.52 -9.67 28.83
CA SER A 216 11.63 -11.05 29.33
C SER A 216 10.76 -12.01 28.53
N ASN A 217 11.21 -13.25 28.29
CA ASN A 217 10.46 -14.23 27.48
C ASN A 217 10.10 -13.70 26.08
N ALA A 218 10.97 -12.87 25.50
CA ALA A 218 10.78 -12.25 24.21
C ALA A 218 11.03 -13.23 23.06
N HIS A 219 10.24 -13.11 22.01
CA HIS A 219 10.39 -13.87 20.77
C HIS A 219 10.62 -12.94 19.58
N LEU A 220 10.21 -11.67 19.69
CA LEU A 220 10.34 -10.68 18.63
C LEU A 220 11.55 -9.78 18.86
N SER A 221 12.41 -9.66 17.86
CA SER A 221 13.47 -8.65 17.79
C SER A 221 13.37 -7.87 16.49
N ILE A 222 13.53 -6.56 16.57
CA ILE A 222 13.49 -5.63 15.43
C ILE A 222 14.87 -5.01 15.29
N TYR A 223 15.42 -5.08 14.09
CA TYR A 223 16.74 -4.56 13.77
C TYR A 223 16.58 -3.43 12.76
N SER A 224 17.35 -2.35 12.94
CA SER A 224 17.35 -1.21 12.04
C SER A 224 18.78 -0.77 11.70
N GLY A 225 19.02 -0.33 10.47
CA GLY A 225 20.33 0.14 10.02
C GLY A 225 20.24 1.15 8.88
N VAL A 226 21.16 2.11 8.88
CA VAL A 226 21.39 3.03 7.76
C VAL A 226 22.85 3.48 7.74
N LEU A 227 23.43 3.56 6.55
CA LEU A 227 24.78 4.08 6.37
C LEU A 227 24.81 5.60 6.65
N MET A 228 25.84 6.05 7.35
CA MET A 228 26.03 7.48 7.64
C MET A 228 26.22 8.28 6.36
N SER A 229 26.98 7.74 5.39
CA SER A 229 27.20 8.35 4.08
C SER A 229 25.90 8.62 3.31
N ASP A 230 24.91 7.73 3.47
CA ASP A 230 23.63 7.86 2.79
C ASP A 230 22.81 8.98 3.43
N MET A 231 22.82 9.08 4.75
CA MET A 231 22.15 10.16 5.48
C MET A 231 22.81 11.53 5.24
N GLU A 232 24.13 11.58 5.04
CA GLU A 232 24.88 12.80 4.73
C GLU A 232 24.53 13.36 3.34
N THR A 233 24.28 12.48 2.36
CA THR A 233 23.97 12.86 0.98
C THR A 233 22.46 12.94 0.71
N ASN A 234 21.66 12.22 1.48
CA ASN A 234 20.22 12.18 1.38
C ASN A 234 19.58 12.18 2.78
N ALA A 235 19.05 13.32 3.21
CA ALA A 235 18.31 13.43 4.48
C ALA A 235 17.04 12.54 4.53
N SER A 236 16.54 12.09 3.37
CA SER A 236 15.44 11.14 3.27
C SER A 236 15.89 9.67 3.15
N ALA A 237 17.18 9.37 3.32
CA ALA A 237 17.72 8.01 3.17
C ALA A 237 16.84 6.96 3.89
N PRO A 238 16.47 5.87 3.20
CA PRO A 238 15.64 4.83 3.79
C PRO A 238 16.43 4.07 4.85
N VAL A 239 15.83 3.91 6.02
CA VAL A 239 16.37 3.04 7.06
C VAL A 239 15.88 1.63 6.79
N SER A 240 16.81 0.69 6.67
CA SER A 240 16.49 -0.72 6.59
C SER A 240 15.98 -1.23 7.93
N VAL A 241 14.84 -1.89 7.93
CA VAL A 241 14.22 -2.46 9.12
C VAL A 241 13.87 -3.92 8.85
N CYS A 242 14.28 -4.82 9.75
CA CYS A 242 13.79 -6.19 9.73
C CYS A 242 13.22 -6.61 11.09
N ALA A 243 12.01 -7.19 11.06
CA ALA A 243 11.40 -7.83 12.21
C ALA A 243 11.68 -9.34 12.14
N VAL A 244 12.23 -9.91 13.21
CA VAL A 244 12.56 -11.33 13.32
C VAL A 244 11.77 -11.94 14.47
N LEU A 245 10.82 -12.81 14.15
CA LEU A 245 10.09 -13.60 15.13
C LEU A 245 10.78 -14.96 15.33
N ASN A 246 11.19 -15.26 16.56
CA ASN A 246 11.67 -16.59 16.91
C ASN A 246 10.49 -17.56 17.04
N ASP A 247 10.17 -18.23 15.94
CA ASP A 247 9.06 -19.18 15.86
C ASP A 247 9.47 -20.62 16.20
N GLN A 248 10.70 -20.88 16.62
CA GLN A 248 11.17 -22.23 16.93
C GLN A 248 10.39 -22.84 18.11
N ARG A 249 9.77 -24.01 17.88
CA ARG A 249 8.83 -24.64 18.81
C ARG A 249 9.39 -24.83 20.22
N ASP A 250 10.65 -25.22 20.34
CA ASP A 250 11.30 -25.55 21.62
C ASP A 250 11.62 -24.31 22.47
N PHE A 251 11.61 -23.11 21.86
CA PHE A 251 11.88 -21.87 22.55
C PHE A 251 10.62 -21.09 22.94
N ARG A 252 9.46 -21.43 22.38
CA ARG A 252 8.20 -20.70 22.62
C ARG A 252 7.82 -20.72 24.09
N THR A 253 7.42 -19.56 24.59
CA THR A 253 6.90 -19.39 25.96
C THR A 253 5.38 -19.18 25.95
N ASP A 254 4.80 -19.03 27.13
CA ASP A 254 3.42 -18.59 27.33
C ASP A 254 3.12 -17.20 26.72
N LYS A 255 4.17 -16.43 26.37
CA LYS A 255 4.07 -15.12 25.71
C LYS A 255 4.16 -15.16 24.19
N TYR A 256 4.33 -16.34 23.59
CA TYR A 256 4.53 -16.44 22.14
C TYR A 256 3.31 -15.97 21.33
N GLU A 257 2.07 -16.19 21.78
CA GLU A 257 0.86 -15.67 21.09
C GLU A 257 0.84 -14.14 21.08
N GLU A 258 1.18 -13.49 22.20
CA GLU A 258 1.26 -12.03 22.30
C GLU A 258 2.33 -11.45 21.37
N GLU A 259 3.51 -12.09 21.30
CA GLU A 259 4.60 -11.69 20.40
C GLU A 259 4.23 -11.91 18.92
N TRP A 260 3.53 -13.01 18.60
CA TRP A 260 3.04 -13.30 17.25
C TRP A 260 1.99 -12.27 16.79
N ASN A 261 1.07 -11.86 17.67
CA ASN A 261 0.12 -10.79 17.37
C ASN A 261 0.85 -9.44 17.18
N GLY A 262 1.78 -9.10 18.09
CA GLY A 262 2.56 -7.86 18.01
C GLY A 262 3.44 -7.79 16.75
N PHE A 263 3.96 -8.93 16.29
CA PHE A 263 4.70 -9.06 15.04
C PHE A 263 3.84 -8.66 13.83
N TRP A 264 2.60 -9.14 13.73
CA TRP A 264 1.69 -8.76 12.65
C TRP A 264 1.22 -7.31 12.75
N HIS A 265 1.00 -6.78 13.95
CA HIS A 265 0.70 -5.35 14.15
C HIS A 265 1.82 -4.47 13.62
N PHE A 266 3.07 -4.84 13.92
CA PHE A 266 4.25 -4.14 13.41
C PHE A 266 4.35 -4.26 11.88
N PHE A 267 4.16 -5.46 11.34
CA PHE A 267 4.16 -5.71 9.90
C PHE A 267 3.14 -4.84 9.15
N ASN A 268 1.90 -4.78 9.64
CA ASN A 268 0.82 -4.03 9.00
C ASN A 268 1.17 -2.54 8.82
N LEU A 269 1.91 -1.93 9.75
CA LEU A 269 2.36 -0.56 9.61
C LEU A 269 3.66 -0.44 8.81
N MET A 270 4.62 -1.31 9.06
CA MET A 270 5.96 -1.17 8.48
C MET A 270 6.04 -1.60 7.01
N GLN A 271 5.03 -2.28 6.47
CA GLN A 271 4.95 -2.59 5.05
C GLN A 271 5.05 -1.36 4.12
N PHE A 272 4.76 -0.17 4.64
CA PHE A 272 4.85 1.10 3.92
C PHE A 272 6.25 1.72 3.93
N ALA A 273 7.17 1.20 4.75
CA ALA A 273 8.57 1.60 4.67
C ALA A 273 9.22 0.99 3.43
N GLU A 274 10.13 1.77 2.83
CA GLU A 274 10.84 1.37 1.62
C GLU A 274 11.61 0.06 1.85
N ARG A 275 12.53 0.06 2.83
CA ARG A 275 13.39 -1.08 3.15
C ARG A 275 12.89 -1.83 4.39
N PHE A 276 11.77 -2.50 4.28
CA PHE A 276 11.23 -3.34 5.36
C PHE A 276 11.02 -4.79 4.95
N VAL A 277 11.35 -5.72 5.86
CA VAL A 277 10.96 -7.13 5.79
C VAL A 277 10.59 -7.67 7.16
N ALA A 278 9.72 -8.68 7.17
CA ALA A 278 9.40 -9.45 8.36
C ALA A 278 9.64 -10.93 8.11
N VAL A 279 10.43 -11.55 8.97
CA VAL A 279 10.88 -12.93 8.81
C VAL A 279 10.75 -13.69 10.13
N CYS A 280 10.90 -15.00 10.06
CA CYS A 280 10.99 -15.85 11.24
C CYS A 280 12.25 -16.72 11.23
N SER A 281 12.69 -17.15 12.41
CA SER A 281 13.88 -17.98 12.58
C SER A 281 13.82 -19.25 11.73
N THR A 282 12.70 -19.96 11.76
CA THR A 282 12.52 -21.21 11.00
C THR A 282 12.59 -20.96 9.49
N GLY A 283 12.03 -19.84 9.00
CA GLY A 283 12.09 -19.47 7.58
C GLY A 283 13.51 -19.18 7.11
N LEU A 284 14.33 -18.52 7.94
CA LEU A 284 15.75 -18.30 7.66
C LEU A 284 16.54 -19.61 7.66
N GLU A 285 16.34 -20.47 8.66
CA GLU A 285 17.02 -21.76 8.80
C GLU A 285 16.70 -22.72 7.65
N GLN A 286 15.47 -22.69 7.15
CA GLN A 286 15.00 -23.55 6.06
C GLN A 286 15.21 -22.92 4.67
N MET A 287 15.81 -21.73 4.59
CA MET A 287 15.98 -20.98 3.35
C MET A 287 14.65 -20.76 2.58
N ALA A 288 13.55 -20.60 3.31
CA ALA A 288 12.20 -20.50 2.72
C ALA A 288 12.06 -19.31 1.76
N TYR A 289 12.84 -18.25 1.97
CA TYR A 289 12.76 -17.00 1.23
C TYR A 289 13.46 -17.01 -0.14
N LEU A 290 14.18 -18.09 -0.50
CA LEU A 290 14.75 -18.28 -1.84
C LEU A 290 13.68 -18.31 -2.94
N ALA A 291 12.42 -18.58 -2.59
CA ALA A 291 11.29 -18.52 -3.52
C ALA A 291 10.89 -17.09 -3.92
N LEU A 292 11.39 -16.06 -3.23
CA LEU A 292 11.10 -14.67 -3.57
C LEU A 292 12.00 -14.19 -4.71
N PRO A 293 11.47 -13.38 -5.64
CA PRO A 293 12.29 -12.80 -6.71
C PRO A 293 13.33 -11.85 -6.12
N VAL A 294 14.55 -11.94 -6.64
CA VAL A 294 15.65 -10.99 -6.39
C VAL A 294 15.50 -9.83 -7.36
N GLY A 295 15.47 -8.58 -6.86
CA GLY A 295 15.58 -7.40 -7.72
C GLY A 295 14.29 -6.67 -8.09
N HIS A 296 13.15 -6.90 -7.43
CA HIS A 296 12.08 -5.90 -7.44
C HIS A 296 12.48 -4.74 -6.52
N ARG A 297 13.37 -3.88 -7.05
CA ARG A 297 13.79 -2.65 -6.39
C ARG A 297 12.58 -1.77 -6.09
N LEU A 298 12.67 -1.10 -4.96
CA LEU A 298 11.99 0.15 -4.70
C LEU A 298 12.68 1.21 -5.55
N SER A 299 12.38 1.27 -6.84
CA SER A 299 12.42 2.56 -7.48
C SER A 299 11.16 3.28 -7.01
N ALA A 300 11.33 4.45 -6.38
CA ALA A 300 10.36 5.50 -6.63
C ALA A 300 10.13 5.48 -8.15
N PHE A 301 8.88 5.32 -8.58
CA PHE A 301 8.51 5.36 -9.99
C PHE A 301 8.75 6.78 -10.55
N THR A 302 10.02 7.15 -10.69
CA THR A 302 10.49 8.00 -11.76
C THR A 302 10.82 7.05 -12.90
N ASN A 303 9.95 7.08 -13.92
CA ASN A 303 9.97 6.31 -15.16
C ASN A 303 9.66 4.81 -15.02
N ILE A 304 8.37 4.51 -14.86
CA ILE A 304 7.79 3.32 -15.52
C ILE A 304 7.70 3.70 -17.00
N GLU A 305 8.52 3.10 -17.86
CA GLU A 305 8.02 2.81 -19.20
C GLU A 305 6.80 1.89 -19.03
N PRO A 306 5.64 2.22 -19.61
CA PRO A 306 4.38 1.61 -19.24
C PRO A 306 4.47 0.08 -19.27
N ALA A 307 4.01 -0.54 -18.18
CA ALA A 307 3.32 -1.82 -18.30
C ALA A 307 2.40 -1.72 -19.53
N GLU A 308 2.46 -2.71 -20.42
CA GLU A 308 1.68 -2.79 -21.67
C GLU A 308 0.49 -1.85 -21.61
N THR A 309 0.58 -0.73 -22.34
CA THR A 309 -0.38 0.37 -22.26
C THR A 309 -1.77 -0.23 -22.41
N HIS A 310 -2.47 -0.44 -21.30
CA HIS A 310 -3.92 -0.43 -21.30
C HIS A 310 -4.24 0.98 -21.75
N ASP A 311 -4.57 1.08 -23.02
CA ASP A 311 -4.99 2.30 -23.66
C ASP A 311 -6.10 2.89 -22.79
N MET A 312 -5.95 4.13 -22.33
CA MET A 312 -6.97 4.79 -21.52
C MET A 312 -8.32 4.81 -22.26
N TRP A 313 -8.27 4.76 -23.59
CA TRP A 313 -9.45 4.62 -24.41
C TRP A 313 -10.10 3.23 -24.32
N ASP A 314 -9.38 2.15 -24.01
CA ASP A 314 -9.98 0.82 -23.77
C ASP A 314 -10.88 0.84 -22.53
N ASN A 315 -10.40 1.42 -21.43
CA ASN A 315 -11.22 1.61 -20.22
C ASN A 315 -12.44 2.52 -20.49
N ILE A 316 -12.27 3.56 -21.31
CA ILE A 316 -13.37 4.46 -21.68
C ILE A 316 -14.41 3.72 -22.52
N ARG A 317 -14.00 2.90 -23.50
CA ARG A 317 -14.92 2.11 -24.34
C ARG A 317 -15.77 1.16 -23.50
N GLU A 318 -15.25 0.60 -22.41
CA GLU A 318 -16.02 -0.24 -21.49
C GLU A 318 -17.10 0.51 -20.70
N LEU A 319 -16.97 1.84 -20.56
CA LEU A 319 -17.92 2.70 -19.84
C LEU A 319 -19.00 3.31 -20.74
N LEU A 320 -18.84 3.24 -22.06
CA LEU A 320 -19.78 3.79 -23.03
C LEU A 320 -20.82 2.74 -23.42
N PHE A 321 -22.10 3.12 -23.35
CA PHE A 321 -23.22 2.24 -23.70
C PHE A 321 -23.86 2.60 -25.04
N ASP A 322 -23.51 3.77 -25.61
CA ASP A 322 -24.05 4.28 -26.87
C ASP A 322 -23.08 4.03 -28.04
N ASP A 323 -23.61 3.51 -29.15
CA ASP A 323 -22.82 3.16 -30.34
C ASP A 323 -22.12 4.39 -30.97
N GLU A 324 -22.75 5.57 -30.89
CA GLU A 324 -22.21 6.83 -31.38
C GLU A 324 -21.00 7.26 -30.54
N ALA A 325 -21.11 7.14 -29.22
CA ALA A 325 -20.03 7.43 -28.30
C ALA A 325 -18.85 6.47 -28.44
N ILE A 326 -19.11 5.16 -28.58
CA ILE A 326 -18.07 4.13 -28.82
C ILE A 326 -17.32 4.42 -30.14
N TYR A 327 -18.06 4.76 -31.19
CA TYR A 327 -17.48 5.14 -32.48
C TYR A 327 -16.56 6.36 -32.35
N MET A 328 -16.99 7.40 -31.62
CA MET A 328 -16.20 8.62 -31.45
C MET A 328 -14.98 8.43 -30.56
N ALA A 329 -15.08 7.64 -29.50
CA ALA A 329 -13.92 7.25 -28.70
C ALA A 329 -12.86 6.52 -29.55
N THR A 330 -13.31 5.64 -30.45
CA THR A 330 -12.41 4.93 -31.38
C THR A 330 -11.76 5.90 -32.38
N LYS A 331 -12.54 6.80 -32.99
CA LYS A 331 -12.05 7.81 -33.94
C LYS A 331 -11.02 8.75 -33.30
N LEU A 332 -11.26 9.21 -32.08
CA LEU A 332 -10.36 10.13 -31.37
C LEU A 332 -9.07 9.46 -30.93
N HIS A 333 -9.15 8.21 -30.47
CA HIS A 333 -7.98 7.37 -30.22
C HIS A 333 -7.11 7.24 -31.48
N ASP A 334 -7.72 6.88 -32.62
CA ASP A 334 -6.98 6.66 -33.88
C ASP A 334 -6.34 7.96 -34.41
N LEU A 335 -6.91 9.11 -34.04
CA LEU A 335 -6.36 10.44 -34.33
C LEU A 335 -5.26 10.89 -33.36
N GLY A 336 -4.90 10.07 -32.37
CA GLY A 336 -3.89 10.38 -31.36
C GLY A 336 -4.32 11.44 -30.34
N VAL A 337 -5.63 11.65 -30.19
CA VAL A 337 -6.16 12.57 -29.18
C VAL A 337 -5.95 11.97 -27.80
N THR A 338 -5.51 12.79 -26.85
CA THR A 338 -5.41 12.38 -25.44
C THR A 338 -6.79 12.02 -24.92
N ALA A 339 -6.92 10.91 -24.19
CA ALA A 339 -8.19 10.49 -23.60
C ALA A 339 -8.85 11.61 -22.78
N PRO A 340 -10.19 11.71 -22.77
CA PRO A 340 -10.94 12.62 -21.90
C PRO A 340 -10.66 12.30 -20.42
N ASP A 341 -10.77 13.32 -19.56
CA ASP A 341 -10.59 13.14 -18.12
C ASP A 341 -11.89 12.71 -17.40
N GLU A 342 -13.05 12.84 -18.03
CA GLU A 342 -14.35 12.41 -17.51
C GLU A 342 -15.20 11.77 -18.63
N VAL A 343 -15.98 10.74 -18.29
CA VAL A 343 -16.98 10.08 -19.15
C VAL A 343 -18.37 10.24 -18.52
N GLY A 344 -19.36 10.68 -19.30
CA GLY A 344 -20.71 10.96 -18.79
C GLY A 344 -20.75 12.13 -17.81
N TYR A 345 -19.99 13.20 -18.06
CA TYR A 345 -19.87 14.37 -17.20
C TYR A 345 -21.20 15.13 -17.09
N GLU A 346 -21.75 15.21 -15.89
CA GLU A 346 -22.96 15.98 -15.60
C GLU A 346 -22.62 17.46 -15.31
N LEU A 347 -23.02 18.35 -16.21
CA LEU A 347 -22.91 19.79 -15.98
C LEU A 347 -24.09 20.27 -15.12
N THR A 348 -23.81 20.78 -13.92
CA THR A 348 -24.83 21.33 -13.01
C THR A 348 -24.89 22.85 -12.98
N ASP A 349 -26.07 23.41 -12.70
CA ASP A 349 -26.25 24.83 -12.47
C ASP A 349 -25.84 25.26 -11.03
N THR A 350 -26.02 26.54 -10.68
CA THR A 350 -25.70 27.05 -9.33
C THR A 350 -26.59 26.50 -8.22
N SER A 351 -27.70 25.85 -8.56
CA SER A 351 -28.61 25.18 -7.63
C SER A 351 -28.32 23.68 -7.47
N GLY A 352 -27.41 23.14 -8.28
CA GLY A 352 -27.05 21.72 -8.31
C GLY A 352 -27.94 20.87 -9.23
N GLU A 353 -28.77 21.49 -10.06
CA GLU A 353 -29.59 20.79 -11.06
C GLU A 353 -28.74 20.44 -12.29
N VAL A 354 -28.83 19.19 -12.77
CA VAL A 354 -28.13 18.75 -13.99
C VAL A 354 -28.75 19.41 -15.22
N ILE A 355 -27.95 20.23 -15.89
CA ILE A 355 -28.34 20.98 -17.09
C ILE A 355 -28.16 20.12 -18.35
N ALA A 356 -27.06 19.36 -18.40
CA ALA A 356 -26.67 18.54 -19.55
C ALA A 356 -25.65 17.48 -19.13
N THR A 357 -25.58 16.39 -19.90
CA THR A 357 -24.57 15.34 -19.75
C THR A 357 -23.66 15.34 -20.98
N ILE A 358 -22.35 15.27 -20.77
CA ILE A 358 -21.33 15.22 -21.82
C ILE A 358 -20.70 13.83 -21.82
N GLU A 359 -20.83 13.09 -22.92
CA GLU A 359 -20.35 11.71 -23.02
C GLU A 359 -18.83 11.59 -22.82
N LEU A 360 -18.04 12.44 -23.48
CA LEU A 360 -16.59 12.50 -23.33
C LEU A 360 -16.15 13.93 -23.04
N ALA A 361 -15.57 14.18 -21.87
CA ALA A 361 -15.26 15.53 -21.43
C ALA A 361 -13.75 15.73 -21.15
N TRP A 362 -13.19 16.75 -21.80
CA TRP A 362 -11.90 17.34 -21.49
C TRP A 362 -12.12 18.59 -20.63
N THR A 363 -12.28 18.40 -19.31
CA THR A 363 -12.83 19.44 -18.42
C THR A 363 -11.92 20.67 -18.33
N LYS A 364 -10.59 20.47 -18.42
CA LYS A 364 -9.60 21.56 -18.39
C LYS A 364 -9.68 22.45 -19.63
N GLN A 365 -9.89 21.85 -20.80
CA GLN A 365 -10.01 22.54 -22.08
C GLN A 365 -11.44 23.02 -22.34
N LYS A 366 -12.41 22.55 -21.55
CA LYS A 366 -13.85 22.70 -21.76
C LYS A 366 -14.26 22.26 -23.17
N ILE A 367 -13.83 21.07 -23.55
CA ILE A 367 -14.18 20.45 -24.82
C ILE A 367 -14.98 19.19 -24.51
N GLY A 368 -16.09 18.97 -25.21
CA GLY A 368 -16.98 17.85 -24.95
C GLY A 368 -17.51 17.21 -26.23
N PHE A 369 -17.63 15.89 -26.22
CA PHE A 369 -18.42 15.15 -27.19
C PHE A 369 -19.79 14.84 -26.59
N ILE A 370 -20.84 14.97 -27.39
CA ILE A 370 -22.19 14.50 -27.09
C ILE A 370 -22.76 13.76 -28.29
N THR A 371 -23.76 12.91 -28.07
CA THR A 371 -24.49 12.26 -29.16
C THR A 371 -25.43 13.23 -29.88
N GLU A 372 -25.84 12.90 -31.11
CA GLU A 372 -26.81 13.69 -31.87
C GLU A 372 -28.16 13.81 -31.13
N GLU A 373 -28.55 12.78 -30.37
CA GLU A 373 -29.76 12.81 -29.53
C GLU A 373 -29.67 13.85 -28.40
N GLN A 374 -28.47 14.09 -27.87
CA GLN A 374 -28.22 15.09 -26.83
C GLN A 374 -28.09 16.52 -27.39
N SER A 375 -27.85 16.65 -28.71
CA SER A 375 -27.57 17.93 -29.36
C SER A 375 -28.73 18.92 -29.36
N GLU A 376 -29.96 18.45 -29.15
CA GLU A 376 -31.18 19.27 -29.12
C GLU A 376 -31.16 20.33 -27.98
N ASN A 377 -30.26 20.21 -26.99
CA ASN A 377 -30.11 21.15 -25.86
C ASN A 377 -28.78 21.95 -25.86
N ASN A 378 -28.04 22.00 -26.97
CA ASN A 378 -26.68 22.55 -27.04
C ASN A 378 -26.50 24.03 -26.65
N GLU A 379 -27.52 24.88 -26.80
CA GLU A 379 -27.40 26.32 -26.53
C GLU A 379 -26.98 26.65 -25.08
N LYS A 380 -27.24 25.74 -24.13
CA LYS A 380 -26.85 25.92 -22.72
C LYS A 380 -25.37 25.60 -22.48
N LEU A 381 -24.78 24.63 -23.19
CA LEU A 381 -23.39 24.22 -22.98
C LEU A 381 -22.41 25.33 -23.40
N ASP A 382 -22.71 26.00 -24.51
CA ASP A 382 -21.96 27.17 -25.00
C ASP A 382 -21.95 28.31 -23.98
N ALA A 383 -23.07 28.55 -23.29
CA ALA A 383 -23.19 29.59 -22.27
C ALA A 383 -22.28 29.33 -21.05
N PHE A 384 -21.91 28.08 -20.79
CA PHE A 384 -20.96 27.68 -19.74
C PHE A 384 -19.51 27.58 -20.25
N GLY A 385 -19.29 27.96 -21.51
CA GLY A 385 -17.99 28.03 -22.17
C GLY A 385 -17.45 26.69 -22.63
N TRP A 386 -18.32 25.69 -22.82
CA TRP A 386 -17.96 24.42 -23.43
C TRP A 386 -17.95 24.55 -24.95
N LYS A 387 -16.99 23.90 -25.59
CA LYS A 387 -16.98 23.66 -27.02
C LYS A 387 -17.42 22.23 -27.25
N ILE A 388 -18.61 22.07 -27.80
CA ILE A 388 -19.22 20.78 -28.04
C ILE A 388 -19.06 20.39 -29.51
N PHE A 389 -18.80 19.12 -29.75
CA PHE A 389 -18.81 18.53 -31.09
C PHE A 389 -19.61 17.22 -31.08
N THR A 390 -20.15 16.88 -32.23
CA THR A 390 -20.95 15.68 -32.52
C THR A 390 -20.21 14.79 -33.52
N VAL A 391 -20.78 13.63 -33.88
CA VAL A 391 -20.20 12.76 -34.93
C VAL A 391 -20.08 13.46 -36.28
N SER A 392 -20.99 14.40 -36.56
CA SER A 392 -21.09 15.12 -37.82
C SER A 392 -20.03 16.20 -38.01
N ASP A 393 -19.34 16.60 -36.94
CA ASP A 393 -18.37 17.69 -36.98
C ASP A 393 -16.97 17.24 -37.46
N GLU A 394 -16.26 18.15 -38.13
CA GLU A 394 -14.83 17.98 -38.40
C GLU A 394 -14.02 18.23 -37.11
N ILE A 395 -13.20 17.25 -36.73
CA ILE A 395 -12.43 17.29 -35.48
C ILE A 395 -11.08 17.96 -35.74
N ASP A 396 -10.89 19.17 -35.22
CA ASP A 396 -9.58 19.82 -35.14
C ASP A 396 -8.81 19.30 -33.92
N ILE A 397 -7.89 18.36 -34.12
CA ILE A 397 -7.11 17.76 -33.04
C ILE A 397 -6.25 18.76 -32.25
N THR A 398 -5.98 19.96 -32.81
CA THR A 398 -5.15 20.97 -32.14
C THR A 398 -5.82 21.57 -30.92
N VAL A 399 -7.16 21.51 -30.82
CA VAL A 399 -7.88 22.06 -29.67
C VAL A 399 -7.70 21.23 -28.39
N PHE A 400 -7.26 19.98 -28.51
CA PHE A 400 -7.04 19.07 -27.37
C PHE A 400 -5.65 19.18 -26.72
N GLY A 401 -4.74 20.00 -27.28
CA GLY A 401 -3.48 20.39 -26.64
C GLY A 401 -2.24 19.53 -26.92
N GLY A 402 -2.24 18.71 -27.97
CA GLY A 402 -1.06 17.93 -28.37
C GLY A 402 0.01 18.74 -29.11
N LYS A 403 1.28 18.65 -28.67
CA LYS A 403 2.47 18.92 -29.52
C LYS A 403 2.87 17.60 -30.20
N TYR A 404 3.28 17.71 -31.47
CA TYR A 404 3.79 16.62 -32.32
C TYR A 404 4.78 15.69 -31.63
#